data_AF-A0AA38LM75-F1
#
_entry.id   AF-A0AA38LM75-F1
#
_cell.length_a   1.000
_cell.length_b   1.000
_cell.length_c   1.000
_cell.angle_alpha   90.00
_cell.angle_beta   90.00
_cell.angle_gamma   90.00
#
_symmetry.space_group_name_H-M   'P 1'
#
loop_
_entity.id
_entity.type
_entity.pdbx_description
1 polymer ?
#
loop_
_entity_poly.entity_id
_entity_poly.type
_entity_poly.pdbx_seq_one_letter_code
_entity_poly.pdbx_strand_id
1 'polypeptide(L)'
;MIRVIDDPLTAGPSHNSMEMGRGRGIYVQDSLQDVNLMLVFTIIFKAGEHNGSTICLQGQDDTLEKQREVAVVGGTGHFRHATGHALFETQVVSGPN
;
A
#
# COMPACT_ATOMS: atom_id res chain seq x y z
N MET A 1 8.69 15.39 1.98
CA MET A 1 9.66 14.26 2.09
C MET A 1 9.32 13.21 1.05
N ILE A 2 10.29 12.49 0.47
CA ILE A 2 10.04 11.34 -0.42
C ILE A 2 10.64 10.08 0.22
N ARG A 3 9.89 8.99 0.21
CA ARG A 3 10.35 7.66 0.65
C ARG A 3 10.13 6.65 -0.45
N VAL A 4 11.13 5.79 -0.67
CA VAL A 4 11.05 4.64 -1.57
C VAL A 4 10.82 3.41 -0.68
N ILE A 5 9.81 2.61 -1.01
CA ILE A 5 9.39 1.46 -0.21
C ILE A 5 9.60 0.14 -0.95
N ASP A 6 9.95 -0.89 -0.18
CA ASP A 6 9.93 -2.28 -0.58
C ASP A 6 9.51 -3.13 0.63
N ASP A 7 8.24 -3.03 1.00
CA ASP A 7 7.75 -3.50 2.29
C ASP A 7 7.07 -4.87 2.17
N PRO A 8 7.20 -5.77 3.17
CA PRO A 8 6.55 -7.08 3.17
C PRO A 8 5.03 -6.96 3.28
N LEU A 9 4.31 -7.64 2.39
CA LEU A 9 2.88 -7.92 2.56
C LEU A 9 2.75 -9.28 3.24
N THR A 10 2.17 -9.32 4.44
CA THR A 10 2.12 -10.53 5.26
C THR A 10 0.68 -10.99 5.50
N ALA A 11 0.49 -12.28 5.78
CA ALA A 11 -0.84 -12.88 6.00
C ALA A 11 -1.54 -12.36 7.28
N GLY A 12 -0.77 -11.81 8.22
CA GLY A 12 -1.29 -11.17 9.42
C GLY A 12 -0.39 -10.02 9.90
N PRO A 13 -0.74 -9.36 11.02
CA PRO A 13 -0.04 -8.16 11.49
C PRO A 13 1.36 -8.45 12.08
N SER A 14 1.68 -9.72 12.37
CA SER A 14 2.99 -10.11 12.88
C SER A 14 4.03 -10.13 11.76
N HIS A 15 5.22 -9.55 12.00
CA HIS A 15 6.36 -9.64 11.10
C HIS A 15 6.83 -11.08 10.83
N ASN A 16 6.50 -12.02 11.71
CA ASN A 16 6.83 -13.44 11.55
C ASN A 16 5.75 -14.23 10.79
N SER A 17 4.65 -13.57 10.39
CA SER A 17 3.62 -14.23 9.58
C SER A 17 4.09 -14.41 8.14
N MET A 18 3.44 -15.33 7.41
CA MET A 18 3.82 -15.69 6.05
C MET A 18 3.83 -14.47 5.12
N GLU A 19 4.94 -14.23 4.42
CA GLU A 19 5.02 -13.23 3.36
C GLU A 19 4.16 -13.69 2.16
N MET A 20 3.17 -12.87 1.81
CA MET A 20 2.25 -13.07 0.69
C MET A 20 2.67 -12.27 -0.54
N GLY A 21 3.52 -11.24 -0.36
CA GLY A 21 3.92 -10.35 -1.42
C GLY A 21 4.76 -9.17 -0.95
N ARG A 22 4.87 -8.13 -1.79
CA ARG A 22 5.57 -6.88 -1.48
C ARG A 22 4.80 -5.65 -1.93
N GLY A 23 4.85 -4.58 -1.14
CA GLY A 23 4.46 -3.23 -1.55
C GLY A 23 5.69 -2.46 -2.04
N ARG A 24 5.74 -2.09 -3.31
CA ARG A 24 6.87 -1.35 -3.91
C ARG A 24 6.42 -0.07 -4.58
N GLY A 25 7.14 1.02 -4.32
CA GLY A 25 6.84 2.31 -4.91
C GLY A 25 7.37 3.45 -4.07
N ILE A 26 6.59 4.52 -3.98
CA ILE A 26 6.92 5.72 -3.23
C ILE A 26 5.73 6.23 -2.43
N TYR A 27 6.03 6.94 -1.35
CA TYR A 27 5.10 7.89 -0.76
C TYR A 27 5.78 9.24 -0.56
N VAL A 28 4.99 10.30 -0.68
CA VAL A 28 5.47 11.67 -0.65
C VAL A 28 4.62 12.48 0.31
N GLN A 29 5.24 13.13 1.29
CA GLN A 29 4.55 14.20 2.02
C GLN A 29 4.42 15.39 1.07
N ASP A 30 3.20 15.65 0.63
CA ASP A 30 2.86 16.60 -0.43
C ASP A 30 2.02 17.79 0.06
N SER A 31 1.48 17.75 1.29
CA SER A 31 0.83 18.90 1.92
C SER A 31 1.83 19.82 2.62
N LEU A 32 1.62 21.13 2.47
CA LEU A 32 2.38 22.19 3.16
C LEU A 32 1.82 22.51 4.54
N GLN A 33 0.59 22.11 4.83
CA GLN A 33 -0.14 22.48 6.04
C GLN A 33 -0.51 21.26 6.90
N ASP A 34 -0.70 20.10 6.26
CA ASP A 34 -1.25 18.90 6.90
C ASP A 34 -0.25 17.74 6.87
N VAL A 35 -0.47 16.76 7.75
CA VAL A 35 0.28 15.51 7.77
C VAL A 35 -0.38 14.50 6.83
N ASN A 36 -0.15 14.71 5.54
CA ASN A 36 -0.74 13.91 4.47
C ASN A 36 0.34 13.31 3.56
N LEU A 37 0.06 12.12 3.03
CA LEU A 37 0.94 11.44 2.08
C LEU A 37 0.22 11.19 0.75
N MET A 38 0.87 11.50 -0.36
CA MET A 38 0.52 10.94 -1.67
C MET A 38 1.17 9.56 -1.79
N LEU A 39 0.35 8.54 -1.98
CA LEU A 39 0.78 7.16 -2.20
C LEU A 39 0.81 6.85 -3.70
N VAL A 40 1.92 6.26 -4.16
CA VAL A 40 2.04 5.67 -5.51
C VAL A 40 2.84 4.38 -5.40
N PHE A 41 2.15 3.24 -5.34
CA PHE A 41 2.83 1.96 -5.18
C PHE A 41 2.05 0.78 -5.77
N THR A 42 2.75 -0.34 -5.90
CA THR A 42 2.22 -1.59 -6.45
C THR A 42 2.30 -2.68 -5.39
N ILE A 43 1.20 -3.40 -5.21
CA ILE A 43 1.18 -4.68 -4.49
C ILE A 43 1.58 -5.78 -5.48
N ILE A 44 2.62 -6.53 -5.14
CA ILE A 44 3.15 -7.64 -5.94
C ILE A 44 2.92 -8.92 -5.16
N PHE A 45 1.99 -9.76 -5.63
CA PHE A 45 1.69 -11.03 -4.99
C PHE A 45 2.75 -12.08 -5.34
N LYS A 46 3.26 -12.78 -4.32
CA LYS A 46 4.31 -13.81 -4.44
C LYS A 46 3.89 -15.19 -3.94
N ALA A 47 2.67 -15.32 -3.41
CA ALA A 47 2.15 -16.57 -2.88
C ALA A 47 0.67 -16.76 -3.22
N GLY A 48 0.19 -17.99 -3.05
CA GLY A 48 -1.21 -18.35 -3.28
C GLY A 48 -1.64 -18.29 -4.75
N GLU A 49 -2.95 -18.21 -4.96
CA GLU A 49 -3.57 -18.20 -6.29
C GLU A 49 -3.24 -16.95 -7.12
N HIS A 50 -2.81 -15.87 -6.48
CA HIS A 50 -2.49 -14.60 -7.14
C HIS A 50 -1.00 -14.42 -7.44
N ASN A 51 -0.16 -15.42 -7.17
CA ASN A 51 1.29 -15.33 -7.39
C ASN A 51 1.63 -14.84 -8.81
N GLY A 52 2.47 -13.81 -8.90
CA GLY A 52 2.88 -13.17 -10.15
C GLY A 52 1.93 -12.09 -10.67
N SER A 53 0.80 -11.85 -10.00
CA SER A 53 -0.14 -10.77 -10.30
C SER A 53 0.15 -9.51 -9.48
N THR A 54 -0.37 -8.37 -9.93
CA THR A 54 -0.18 -7.09 -9.24
C THR A 54 -1.44 -6.25 -9.17
N ILE A 55 -1.53 -5.39 -8.16
CA ILE A 55 -2.50 -4.31 -8.04
C ILE A 55 -1.73 -2.98 -7.91
N CYS A 56 -2.12 -1.97 -8.68
CA CYS A 56 -1.52 -0.63 -8.63
C CYS A 56 -2.44 0.31 -7.85
N LEU A 57 -1.86 1.05 -6.90
CA LEU A 57 -2.55 1.97 -6.01
C LEU A 57 -2.03 3.39 -6.17
N GLN A 58 -2.95 4.35 -6.18
CA GLN A 58 -2.62 5.78 -6.18
C GLN A 58 -3.71 6.56 -5.43
N GLY A 59 -3.30 7.47 -4.54
CA GLY A 59 -4.24 8.29 -3.79
C GLY A 59 -3.60 9.13 -2.69
N GLN A 60 -4.45 9.87 -1.98
CA GLN A 60 -4.08 10.64 -0.79
C GLN A 60 -4.33 9.79 0.46
N ASP A 61 -3.43 9.89 1.43
CA ASP A 61 -3.42 9.13 2.68
C ASP A 61 -3.26 10.10 3.85
N ASP A 62 -4.41 10.62 4.32
CA ASP A 62 -4.46 11.45 5.51
C ASP A 62 -4.19 10.57 6.73
N THR A 63 -2.94 10.55 7.18
CA THR A 63 -2.48 9.63 8.21
C THR A 63 -3.18 9.81 9.56
N LEU A 64 -3.89 10.93 9.78
CA LEU A 64 -4.68 11.19 10.99
C LEU A 64 -6.04 10.50 10.96
N GLU A 65 -6.55 10.16 9.77
CA GLU A 65 -7.82 9.46 9.61
C GLU A 65 -7.69 7.97 9.94
N LYS A 66 -8.69 7.44 10.66
CA LYS A 66 -8.70 6.03 11.08
C LYS A 66 -8.68 5.09 9.88
N GLN A 67 -9.49 5.39 8.88
CA GLN A 67 -9.66 4.61 7.67
C GLN A 67 -9.49 5.50 6.46
N ARG A 68 -8.63 5.09 5.52
CA ARG A 68 -8.23 5.90 4.36
C ARG A 68 -8.46 5.11 3.09
N GLU A 69 -9.14 5.71 2.12
CA GLU A 69 -9.46 5.08 0.85
C GLU A 69 -8.45 5.47 -0.23
N VAL A 70 -7.87 4.48 -0.90
CA VAL A 70 -6.89 4.67 -1.98
C VAL A 70 -7.38 3.95 -3.23
N ALA A 71 -7.33 4.63 -4.38
CA ALA A 71 -7.85 4.07 -5.62
C ALA A 71 -6.95 2.92 -6.14
N VAL A 72 -7.60 1.84 -6.58
CA VAL A 72 -7.00 0.84 -7.47
C VAL A 72 -7.08 1.38 -8.89
N VAL A 73 -5.93 1.81 -9.41
CA VAL A 73 -5.80 2.41 -10.75
C VAL A 73 -5.47 1.39 -11.84
N GLY A 74 -5.24 0.13 -11.46
CA GLY A 74 -4.99 -0.95 -12.41
C GLY A 74 -4.45 -2.22 -11.75
N GLY A 75 -4.14 -3.20 -12.58
CA GLY A 75 -3.51 -4.44 -12.16
C GLY A 75 -3.01 -5.28 -13.34
N THR A 76 -2.23 -6.31 -13.03
CA THR A 76 -1.68 -7.25 -14.00
C THR A 76 -1.99 -8.70 -13.63
N GLY A 77 -1.78 -9.64 -14.54
CA GLY A 77 -2.05 -11.06 -14.31
C GLY A 77 -3.53 -11.29 -14.03
N HIS A 78 -3.81 -11.90 -12.87
CA HIS A 78 -5.17 -12.17 -12.39
C HIS A 78 -6.01 -10.89 -12.25
N PHE A 79 -5.39 -9.75 -11.97
CA PHE A 79 -6.05 -8.46 -11.76
C PHE A 79 -6.01 -7.55 -12.99
N ARG A 80 -5.86 -8.12 -14.20
CA ARG A 80 -5.90 -7.32 -15.43
C ARG A 80 -7.23 -6.56 -15.54
N HIS A 81 -7.14 -5.26 -15.81
CA HIS A 81 -8.28 -4.33 -15.86
C HIS A 81 -8.96 -4.09 -14.50
N ALA A 82 -8.30 -4.40 -13.38
CA ALA A 82 -8.85 -4.10 -12.06
C ALA A 82 -9.07 -2.59 -11.86
N THR A 83 -10.25 -2.26 -11.34
CA THR A 83 -10.63 -0.94 -10.86
C THR A 83 -11.33 -1.12 -9.51
N GLY A 84 -11.16 -0.19 -8.59
CA GLY A 84 -11.78 -0.29 -7.25
C GLY A 84 -11.07 0.60 -6.26
N HIS A 85 -11.10 0.21 -4.99
CA HIS A 85 -10.43 0.92 -3.90
C HIS A 85 -9.84 -0.06 -2.89
N ALA A 86 -8.88 0.43 -2.11
CA ALA A 86 -8.33 -0.23 -0.94
C ALA A 86 -8.54 0.66 0.29
N LEU A 87 -8.83 0.04 1.43
CA LEU A 87 -8.99 0.72 2.71
C LEU A 87 -7.77 0.44 3.58
N PHE A 88 -7.14 1.51 4.06
CA PHE A 88 -5.97 1.47 4.92
C PHE A 88 -6.35 1.82 6.35
N GLU A 89 -5.88 1.00 7.30
CA GLU A 89 -5.97 1.29 8.74
C GLU A 89 -4.61 1.01 9.38
N THR A 90 -4.11 1.98 10.16
CA THR A 90 -2.83 1.84 10.83
C THR A 90 -3.01 1.07 12.14
N GLN A 91 -2.41 -0.13 12.22
CA GLN A 91 -2.52 -0.98 13.41
C GLN A 91 -1.57 -0.54 14.53
N VAL A 92 -0.33 -0.24 14.18
CA VAL A 92 0.72 0.19 15.11
C VAL A 92 1.58 1.24 14.42
N VAL A 93 1.83 2.37 15.08
CA VAL A 93 2.83 3.35 14.67
C VAL A 93 4.09 3.13 15.50
N SER A 94 5.17 2.73 14.85
CA SER A 94 6.47 2.52 15.50
C SER A 94 7.59 3.19 14.69
N GLY A 95 8.21 4.22 15.25
CA GLY A 95 9.28 5.01 14.64
C GLY A 95 9.07 6.52 14.86
N PRO A 96 10.13 7.36 14.79
CA PRO A 96 9.96 8.80 14.83
C PRO A 96 9.37 9.29 13.49
N ASN A 97 8.46 10.26 13.59
CA ASN A 97 7.86 10.99 12.45
C ASN A 97 8.92 11.60 11.53
#